data_AF-A0A955J582-F1
#
_entry.id   AF-A0A955J582-F1
#
_cell.length_a   1.000
_cell.length_b   1.000
_cell.length_c   1.000
_cell.angle_alpha   90.00
_cell.angle_beta   90.00
_cell.angle_gamma   90.00
#
_symmetry.space_group_name_H-M   'P 1'
#
loop_
_entity.id
_entity.type
_entity.pdbx_description
1 polymer ?
#
loop_
_entity_poly.entity_id
_entity_poly.type
_entity_poly.pdbx_seq_one_letter_code
_entity_poly.pdbx_strand_id
1 'polypeptide(L)'
;TPPGLRLGPLVASWTSPGLRTDSSGPPLEGPRTAALVQRGASDRWELYLECEAMEAGSGPGEDTVRVYFGPRGDSSHIIALNASGSAILERRRGRPSAWTDVVMGEGEGTWTALLPVPPGVIGSDGTFLVGLTRHDRTGRVSSWPRPMYPGQDEPGRVVIDLNYWMSLAP
;
A
#
# COMPACT_ATOMS: atom_id res chain seq x y z
N THR A 1 3.23 -16.19 17.14
CA THR A 1 2.65 -15.19 16.21
C THR A 1 2.91 -15.70 14.81
N PRO A 2 1.91 -15.92 13.93
CA PRO A 2 2.24 -16.33 12.57
C PRO A 2 3.11 -15.21 11.97
N PRO A 3 4.25 -15.54 11.34
CA PRO A 3 5.17 -14.49 10.91
C PRO A 3 4.47 -13.59 9.90
N GLY A 4 4.61 -12.27 10.06
CA GLY A 4 4.09 -11.32 9.09
C GLY A 4 5.21 -10.86 8.15
N LEU A 5 4.91 -10.73 6.86
CA LEU A 5 5.84 -10.14 5.90
C LEU A 5 5.70 -8.62 5.93
N ARG A 6 6.78 -7.93 6.31
CA ARG A 6 6.82 -6.47 6.30
C ARG A 6 6.90 -5.95 4.86
N LEU A 7 5.98 -5.07 4.49
CA LEU A 7 6.01 -4.32 3.22
C LEU A 7 6.31 -2.86 3.58
N GLY A 8 7.58 -2.47 3.52
CA GLY A 8 7.99 -1.11 3.81
C GLY A 8 9.41 -0.99 4.37
N PRO A 9 9.84 0.24 4.69
CA PRO A 9 9.08 1.48 4.55
C PRO A 9 8.81 1.84 3.07
N LEU A 10 7.76 2.64 2.82
CA LEU A 10 7.64 3.31 1.52
C LEU A 10 8.81 4.27 1.34
N VAL A 11 9.28 4.43 0.10
CA VAL A 11 10.41 5.29 -0.28
C VAL A 11 9.95 6.39 -1.23
N ALA A 12 10.56 7.58 -1.13
CA ALA A 12 10.15 8.74 -1.89
C ALA A 12 10.38 8.48 -3.39
N SER A 13 9.40 8.86 -4.21
CA SER A 13 9.51 8.70 -5.66
C SER A 13 10.54 9.67 -6.24
N TRP A 14 11.15 9.27 -7.35
CA TRP A 14 12.11 10.10 -8.05
C TRP A 14 11.43 11.32 -8.66
N THR A 15 12.10 12.46 -8.55
CA THR A 15 11.74 13.67 -9.29
C THR A 15 12.57 13.75 -10.57
N SER A 16 12.08 14.43 -11.61
CA SER A 16 12.85 14.62 -12.85
C SER A 16 14.22 15.26 -12.62
N PRO A 17 14.39 16.25 -11.71
CA PRO A 17 15.71 16.73 -11.33
C PRO A 17 16.56 15.68 -10.61
N GLY A 18 16.01 14.97 -9.62
CA GLY A 18 16.77 14.00 -8.82
C GLY A 18 17.28 12.81 -9.63
N LEU A 19 16.55 12.41 -10.67
CA LEU A 19 16.99 11.35 -11.59
C LEU A 19 18.23 11.75 -12.41
N ARG A 20 18.39 13.05 -12.72
CA ARG A 20 19.51 13.54 -13.57
C ARG A 20 20.82 13.65 -12.81
N THR A 21 20.75 13.89 -11.51
CA THR A 21 21.92 14.12 -10.65
C THR A 21 22.46 12.84 -10.02
N ASP A 22 21.80 11.69 -10.25
CA ASP A 22 22.04 10.40 -9.58
C ASP A 22 22.14 10.52 -8.05
N SER A 23 21.63 11.62 -7.51
CA SER A 23 21.50 11.84 -6.08
C SER A 23 20.30 11.01 -5.67
N SER A 24 20.52 9.93 -4.91
CA SER A 24 19.44 9.23 -4.19
C SER A 24 18.41 10.26 -3.75
N GLY A 25 17.15 10.10 -4.17
CA GLY A 25 16.09 11.06 -3.88
C GLY A 25 16.16 11.52 -2.42
N PRO A 26 15.83 12.79 -2.12
CA PRO A 26 16.00 13.34 -0.78
C PRO A 26 15.44 12.36 0.27
N PRO A 27 16.06 12.28 1.47
CA PRO A 27 15.52 11.47 2.55
C PRO A 27 14.02 11.75 2.70
N LEU A 28 13.27 10.74 3.11
CA LEU A 28 11.81 10.82 3.19
C LEU A 28 11.40 11.82 4.28
N GLU A 29 11.44 13.10 3.94
CA GLU A 29 10.83 14.17 4.71
C GLU A 29 9.33 14.08 4.42
N GLY A 30 8.62 13.34 5.25
CA GLY A 30 7.21 13.10 5.02
C GLY A 30 6.67 12.02 5.95
N PRO A 31 5.35 11.86 5.96
CA PRO A 31 4.71 10.92 6.84
C PRO A 31 5.08 9.49 6.45
N ARG A 32 5.45 8.69 7.44
CA ARG A 32 5.88 7.30 7.24
C ARG A 32 4.69 6.38 7.02
N THR A 33 4.92 5.33 6.24
CA THR A 33 3.97 4.24 6.03
C THR A 33 4.69 2.91 6.02
N ALA A 34 4.13 1.94 6.72
CA ALA A 34 4.54 0.55 6.69
C ALA A 34 3.31 -0.35 6.59
N ALA A 35 3.51 -1.55 6.04
CA ALA A 35 2.49 -2.59 6.02
C ALA A 35 3.04 -3.93 6.49
N LEU A 36 2.12 -4.82 6.85
CA LEU A 36 2.39 -6.19 7.26
C LEU A 36 1.33 -7.11 6.64
N VAL A 37 1.75 -8.13 5.90
CA VAL A 37 0.87 -9.24 5.51
C VAL A 37 0.69 -10.16 6.72
N GLN A 38 -0.54 -10.46 7.11
CA GLN A 38 -0.83 -11.34 8.24
C GLN A 38 -2.12 -12.16 8.05
N ARG A 39 -2.34 -13.16 8.91
CA ARG A 39 -3.63 -13.83 9.07
C ARG A 39 -4.47 -13.06 10.10
N GLY A 40 -5.64 -12.59 9.67
CA GLY A 40 -6.61 -11.94 10.55
C GLY A 40 -7.43 -12.93 11.37
N ALA A 41 -8.30 -12.41 12.25
CA ALA A 41 -9.13 -13.21 13.16
C ALA A 41 -10.11 -14.18 12.45
N SER A 42 -10.46 -13.89 11.19
CA SER A 42 -11.33 -14.74 10.36
C SER A 42 -10.56 -15.83 9.60
N ASP A 43 -9.28 -16.04 9.93
CA ASP A 43 -8.35 -16.86 9.15
C ASP A 43 -8.28 -16.42 7.67
N ARG A 44 -8.49 -15.13 7.38
CA ARG A 44 -8.28 -14.55 6.05
C ARG A 44 -6.95 -13.81 6.03
N TRP A 45 -6.28 -13.80 4.88
CA TRP A 45 -5.11 -12.97 4.69
C TRP A 45 -5.52 -11.50 4.60
N GLU A 46 -4.78 -10.65 5.31
CA GLU A 46 -5.01 -9.21 5.36
C GLU A 46 -3.67 -8.46 5.35
N LEU A 47 -3.76 -7.21 4.92
CA LEU A 47 -2.70 -6.22 5.06
C LEU A 47 -3.06 -5.31 6.24
N TYR A 48 -2.25 -5.37 7.28
CA TYR A 48 -2.21 -4.31 8.28
C TYR A 48 -1.37 -3.16 7.73
N LEU A 49 -1.94 -1.97 7.69
CA LEU A 49 -1.30 -0.73 7.28
C LEU A 49 -1.20 0.18 8.49
N GLU A 50 -0.04 0.81 8.66
CA GLU A 50 0.18 1.87 9.64
C GLU A 50 0.74 3.09 8.91
N CYS A 51 0.10 4.23 9.10
CA CYS A 51 0.47 5.49 8.48
C CYS A 51 0.57 6.58 9.54
N GLU A 52 1.68 7.30 9.54
CA GLU A 52 1.82 8.56 10.26
C GLU A 52 0.78 9.55 9.75
N ALA A 53 -0.01 10.13 10.64
CA ALA A 53 -1.04 11.08 10.30
C ALA A 53 -0.40 12.42 9.91
N MET A 54 -0.92 13.06 8.87
CA MET A 54 -0.54 14.42 8.52
C MET A 54 -1.34 15.42 9.38
N GLU A 55 -0.67 16.45 9.89
CA GLU A 55 -1.37 17.51 10.64
C GLU A 55 -2.50 18.13 9.81
N ALA A 56 -3.63 18.40 10.46
CA ALA A 56 -4.77 19.05 9.83
C ALA A 56 -4.33 20.42 9.25
N GLY A 57 -4.56 20.63 7.95
CA GLY A 57 -4.20 21.88 7.26
C GLY A 57 -2.92 21.81 6.44
N SER A 58 -2.18 20.69 6.44
CA SER A 58 -0.93 20.50 5.68
C SER A 58 -1.05 20.50 4.14
N GLY A 59 -2.20 20.89 3.59
CA GLY A 59 -2.42 20.98 2.15
C GLY A 59 -3.87 20.75 1.73
N PRO A 60 -4.23 21.14 0.49
CA PRO A 60 -5.58 20.99 -0.04
C PRO A 60 -5.87 19.55 -0.49
N GLY A 61 -4.84 18.71 -0.66
CA GLY A 61 -4.99 17.33 -1.10
C GLY A 61 -5.43 16.37 0.00
N GLU A 62 -5.93 15.22 -0.44
CA GLU A 62 -6.25 14.09 0.43
C GLU A 62 -5.02 13.19 0.60
N ASP A 63 -4.79 12.72 1.82
CA ASP A 63 -3.76 11.71 2.12
C ASP A 63 -4.31 10.34 1.77
N THR A 64 -3.77 9.71 0.72
CA THR A 64 -4.28 8.46 0.16
C THR A 64 -3.19 7.42 0.05
N VAL A 65 -3.44 6.23 0.59
CA VAL A 65 -2.65 5.02 0.34
C VAL A 65 -3.37 4.18 -0.71
N ARG A 66 -2.66 3.78 -1.76
CA ARG A 66 -3.15 2.81 -2.75
C ARG A 66 -2.39 1.49 -2.62
N VAL A 67 -3.14 0.41 -2.57
CA VAL A 67 -2.62 -0.96 -2.61
C VAL A 67 -2.97 -1.56 -3.96
N TYR A 68 -1.96 -1.99 -4.68
CA TYR A 68 -2.10 -2.57 -6.01
C TYR A 68 -1.89 -4.07 -5.95
N PHE A 69 -2.83 -4.83 -6.50
CA PHE A 69 -2.74 -6.28 -6.62
C PHE A 69 -2.68 -6.70 -8.10
N GLY A 70 -1.82 -7.67 -8.39
CA GLY A 70 -1.61 -8.22 -9.74
C GLY A 70 -0.51 -7.52 -10.54
N PRO A 71 -0.34 -7.90 -11.82
CA PRO A 71 0.72 -7.39 -12.69
C PRO A 71 0.64 -5.87 -12.90
N ARG A 72 1.79 -5.23 -13.12
CA ARG A 72 1.83 -3.80 -13.45
C ARG A 72 1.14 -3.56 -14.80
N GLY A 73 0.32 -2.51 -14.86
CA GLY A 73 -0.44 -2.14 -16.05
C GLY A 73 -1.64 -3.04 -16.31
N ASP A 74 -1.84 -4.09 -15.51
CA ASP A 74 -3.03 -4.95 -15.51
C ASP A 74 -3.39 -5.35 -14.08
N SER A 75 -3.36 -4.37 -13.16
CA SER A 75 -3.71 -4.61 -11.77
C SER A 75 -5.19 -4.97 -11.67
N SER A 76 -5.48 -6.14 -11.10
CA SER A 76 -6.85 -6.65 -10.99
C SER A 76 -7.63 -5.91 -9.91
N HIS A 77 -6.94 -5.43 -8.87
CA HIS A 77 -7.50 -4.62 -7.80
C HIS A 77 -6.54 -3.50 -7.43
N ILE A 78 -7.06 -2.26 -7.43
CA ILE A 78 -6.37 -1.10 -6.86
C ILE A 78 -7.29 -0.59 -5.76
N ILE A 79 -6.86 -0.66 -4.51
CA ILE A 79 -7.67 -0.22 -3.37
C ILE A 79 -7.06 1.06 -2.83
N ALA A 80 -7.78 2.16 -2.99
CA ALA A 80 -7.42 3.48 -2.45
C ALA A 80 -8.08 3.66 -1.07
N LEU A 81 -7.29 4.10 -0.09
CA LEU A 81 -7.65 4.22 1.32
C LEU A 81 -7.22 5.61 1.80
N ASN A 82 -7.99 6.24 2.68
CA ASN A 82 -7.60 7.48 3.34
C ASN A 82 -7.75 7.39 4.86
N ALA A 83 -7.27 8.42 5.57
CA ALA A 83 -7.37 8.50 7.03
C ALA A 83 -8.82 8.62 7.56
N SER A 84 -9.79 9.01 6.72
CA SER A 84 -11.21 9.08 7.13
C SER A 84 -11.93 7.73 7.06
N GLY A 85 -11.22 6.68 6.64
CA GLY A 85 -11.77 5.33 6.49
C GLY A 85 -12.55 5.11 5.20
N SER A 86 -12.50 6.05 4.25
CA SER A 86 -12.98 5.79 2.91
C SER A 86 -12.02 4.83 2.21
N ALA A 87 -12.59 3.74 1.70
CA ALA A 87 -11.90 2.79 0.86
C ALA A 87 -12.66 2.61 -0.45
N ILE A 88 -11.96 2.72 -1.57
CA ILE A 88 -12.53 2.64 -2.91
C ILE A 88 -11.74 1.60 -3.70
N LEU A 89 -12.45 0.67 -4.33
CA LEU A 89 -11.92 -0.20 -5.36
C LEU A 89 -11.88 0.56 -6.68
N GLU A 90 -10.69 0.98 -7.07
CA GLU A 90 -10.36 1.52 -8.38
C GLU A 90 -10.20 0.33 -9.35
N ARG A 91 -10.89 0.41 -10.50
CA ARG A 91 -10.75 -0.57 -11.58
C ARG A 91 -10.24 0.15 -12.82
N ARG A 92 -9.33 -0.49 -13.55
CA ARG A 92 -8.85 0.03 -14.84
C ARG A 92 -10.00 0.26 -15.84
N ARG A 93 -11.04 -0.59 -15.76
CA ARG A 93 -12.28 -0.46 -16.52
C ARG A 93 -13.47 -0.57 -15.57
N GLY A 94 -14.37 0.39 -15.64
CA GLY A 94 -15.58 0.44 -14.83
C GLY A 94 -15.60 1.63 -13.89
N ARG A 95 -16.73 1.81 -13.20
CA ARG A 95 -16.87 2.85 -12.17
C ARG A 95 -16.18 2.38 -10.89
N PRO A 96 -15.45 3.26 -10.19
CA PRO A 96 -15.00 2.97 -8.84
C PRO A 96 -16.19 2.59 -7.93
N SER A 97 -15.96 1.70 -6.98
CA SER A 97 -16.97 1.26 -6.02
C SER A 97 -16.41 1.30 -4.61
N ALA A 98 -17.26 1.56 -3.62
CA ALA A 98 -16.86 1.48 -2.22
C ALA A 98 -16.33 0.06 -1.88
N TRP A 99 -15.29 0.00 -1.06
CA TRP A 99 -14.76 -1.23 -0.48
C TRP A 99 -15.03 -1.19 1.02
N THR A 100 -16.02 -1.96 1.48
CA THR A 100 -16.56 -1.82 2.84
C THR A 100 -15.84 -2.67 3.88
N ASP A 101 -14.98 -3.58 3.45
CA ASP A 101 -14.38 -4.60 4.33
C ASP A 101 -13.07 -4.12 4.97
N VAL A 102 -12.87 -2.80 5.14
CA VAL A 102 -11.69 -2.25 5.84
C VAL A 102 -12.04 -1.94 7.28
N VAL A 103 -11.20 -2.38 8.21
CA VAL A 103 -11.31 -1.96 9.61
C VAL A 103 -10.27 -0.88 9.87
N MET A 104 -10.72 0.31 10.26
CA MET A 104 -9.84 1.43 10.58
C MET A 104 -9.54 1.47 12.08
N GLY A 105 -8.35 1.97 12.42
CA GLY A 105 -7.98 2.32 13.78
C GLY A 105 -7.25 3.66 13.80
N GLU A 106 -7.37 4.39 14.91
CA GLU A 106 -6.64 5.63 15.14
C GLU A 106 -5.68 5.43 16.31
N GLY A 107 -4.50 6.04 16.19
CA GLY A 107 -3.45 6.04 17.21
C GLY A 107 -2.88 7.45 17.39
N GLU A 108 -2.02 7.62 18.38
CA GLU A 108 -1.34 8.90 18.60
C GLU A 108 -0.47 9.25 17.39
N GLY A 109 -0.87 10.26 16.62
CA GLY A 109 -0.16 10.69 15.41
C GLY A 109 -0.17 9.67 14.28
N THR A 110 -1.02 8.65 14.32
CA THR A 110 -1.08 7.59 13.32
C THR A 110 -2.52 7.16 13.03
N TRP A 111 -2.74 6.60 11.85
CA TRP A 111 -3.93 5.83 11.54
C TRP A 111 -3.53 4.46 10.99
N THR A 112 -4.38 3.48 11.24
CA THR A 112 -4.16 2.09 10.82
C THR A 112 -5.35 1.58 10.03
N ALA A 113 -5.10 0.59 9.18
CA ALA A 113 -6.15 -0.07 8.43
C ALA A 113 -5.85 -1.57 8.32
N LEU A 114 -6.86 -2.41 8.56
CA LEU A 114 -6.84 -3.83 8.22
C LEU A 114 -7.60 -4.00 6.91
N LEU A 115 -6.84 -4.27 5.84
CA LEU A 115 -7.37 -4.46 4.49
C LEU A 115 -7.32 -5.95 4.12
N PRO A 116 -8.46 -6.64 3.95
CA PRO A 116 -8.47 -8.01 3.45
C PRO A 116 -7.82 -8.11 2.08
N VAL A 117 -6.96 -9.10 1.89
CA VAL A 117 -6.42 -9.45 0.57
C VAL A 117 -7.58 -10.04 -0.25
N PRO A 118 -7.95 -9.45 -1.41
CA PRO A 118 -9.05 -9.97 -2.19
C PRO A 118 -8.79 -11.44 -2.58
N PRO A 119 -9.72 -12.38 -2.35
CA PRO A 119 -9.46 -13.81 -2.60
C PRO A 119 -9.12 -14.08 -4.08
N GLY A 120 -9.68 -13.30 -5.01
CA GLY A 120 -9.41 -13.42 -6.44
C GLY A 120 -8.01 -12.94 -6.88
N VAL A 121 -7.18 -12.38 -5.99
CA VAL A 121 -5.79 -12.00 -6.33
C VAL A 121 -4.77 -13.05 -5.93
N ILE A 122 -5.17 -14.02 -5.10
CA ILE A 122 -4.32 -15.12 -4.67
C ILE A 122 -4.39 -16.21 -5.74
N GLY A 123 -3.25 -16.51 -6.36
CA GLY A 123 -3.11 -17.59 -7.33
C GLY A 123 -3.40 -18.95 -6.70
N SER A 124 -3.67 -19.95 -7.55
CA SER A 124 -3.84 -21.34 -7.10
C SER A 124 -2.60 -21.92 -6.44
N ASP A 125 -1.44 -21.31 -6.70
CA ASP A 125 -0.16 -21.62 -6.09
C ASP A 125 0.04 -20.90 -4.74
N GLY A 126 -0.97 -20.18 -4.22
CA GLY A 126 -0.88 -19.45 -2.97
C GLY A 126 -0.06 -18.15 -3.05
N THR A 127 0.28 -17.67 -4.25
CA THR A 127 1.07 -16.44 -4.41
C THR A 127 0.21 -15.25 -4.84
N PHE A 128 0.66 -14.02 -4.56
CA PHE A 128 0.08 -12.82 -5.15
C PHE A 128 1.12 -11.72 -5.36
N LEU A 129 0.86 -10.81 -6.29
CA LEU A 129 1.70 -9.63 -6.54
C LEU A 129 1.13 -8.42 -5.80
N VAL A 130 1.97 -7.69 -5.07
CA VAL A 130 1.56 -6.48 -4.34
C VAL A 130 2.56 -5.33 -4.48
N GLY A 131 2.03 -4.11 -4.52
CA GLY A 131 2.79 -2.87 -4.46
C GLY A 131 1.97 -1.78 -3.75
N LEU A 132 2.65 -0.78 -3.18
CA LEU A 132 2.00 0.29 -2.45
C LEU A 132 2.46 1.65 -2.96
N THR A 133 1.56 2.62 -2.93
CA THR A 133 1.89 4.05 -3.03
C THR A 133 1.18 4.83 -1.94
N ARG A 134 1.77 5.93 -1.49
CA ARG A 134 1.09 6.96 -0.72
C ARG A 134 1.24 8.30 -1.42
N HIS A 135 0.12 8.99 -1.57
CA HIS A 135 0.06 10.38 -1.99
C HIS A 135 -0.32 11.19 -0.76
N ASP A 136 0.60 12.03 -0.28
CA ASP A 136 0.30 12.88 0.87
C ASP A 136 -0.47 14.15 0.48
N ARG A 137 -0.90 14.92 1.48
CA ARG A 137 -1.67 16.17 1.28
C ARG A 137 -0.91 17.27 0.54
N THR A 138 0.42 17.17 0.46
CA THR A 138 1.30 18.09 -0.27
C THR A 138 1.52 17.66 -1.72
N GLY A 139 1.00 16.50 -2.11
CA GLY A 139 1.15 15.91 -3.43
C GLY A 139 2.45 15.11 -3.61
N ARG A 140 3.22 14.86 -2.54
CA ARG A 140 4.40 13.98 -2.63
C ARG A 140 3.93 12.54 -2.76
N VAL A 141 4.69 11.76 -3.52
CA VAL A 141 4.41 10.34 -3.76
C VAL A 141 5.54 9.51 -3.17
N SER A 142 5.22 8.58 -2.29
CA SER A 142 6.12 7.51 -1.84
C SER A 142 5.58 6.15 -2.28
N SER A 143 6.45 5.16 -2.42
CA SER A 143 6.11 3.86 -3.00
C SER A 143 6.95 2.71 -2.46
N TRP A 144 6.43 1.50 -2.56
CA TRP A 144 7.12 0.24 -2.25
C TRP A 144 6.80 -0.78 -3.35
N PRO A 145 7.76 -1.63 -3.80
CA PRO A 145 9.05 -1.96 -3.19
C PRO A 145 10.23 -1.05 -3.52
N ARG A 146 10.02 -0.12 -4.45
CA ARG A 146 11.08 0.78 -4.93
C ARG A 146 10.46 2.13 -5.29
N PRO A 147 11.26 3.20 -5.35
CA PRO A 147 10.79 4.50 -5.81
C PRO A 147 10.17 4.42 -7.21
N MET A 148 9.10 5.17 -7.44
CA MET A 148 8.55 5.38 -8.77
C MET A 148 9.41 6.38 -9.56
N TYR A 149 9.54 6.17 -10.87
CA TYR A 149 10.14 7.15 -11.76
C TYR A 149 9.14 8.27 -12.11
N PRO A 150 9.63 9.45 -12.55
CA PRO A 150 8.77 10.48 -13.09
C PRO A 150 7.89 9.94 -14.24
N GLY A 151 6.58 10.18 -14.18
CA GLY A 151 5.61 9.70 -15.17
C GLY A 151 5.25 8.22 -15.07
N GLN A 152 5.70 7.51 -14.03
CA GLN A 152 5.24 6.16 -13.73
C GLN A 152 3.90 6.24 -12.99
N ASP A 153 2.88 5.50 -13.46
CA ASP A 153 1.52 5.55 -12.88
C ASP A 153 1.30 4.53 -11.74
N GLU A 154 2.08 3.45 -11.71
CA GLU A 154 1.93 2.36 -10.74
C GLU A 154 3.28 1.99 -10.11
N PRO A 155 3.33 1.51 -8.85
CA PRO A 155 4.59 1.13 -8.22
C PRO A 155 5.18 -0.15 -8.85
N GLY A 156 6.35 -0.57 -8.36
CA GLY A 156 6.79 -1.95 -8.59
C GLY A 156 5.84 -2.98 -7.93
N ARG A 157 6.12 -4.27 -8.12
CA ARG A 157 5.43 -5.36 -7.42
C ARG A 157 6.45 -6.33 -6.84
N VAL A 158 6.08 -6.98 -5.74
CA VAL A 158 6.78 -8.14 -5.19
C VAL A 158 5.80 -9.31 -5.15
N VAL A 159 6.31 -10.51 -5.44
CA VAL A 159 5.56 -11.75 -5.26
C VAL A 159 5.62 -12.12 -3.78
N ILE A 160 4.45 -12.32 -3.18
CA ILE A 160 4.31 -12.86 -1.84
C ILE A 160 3.83 -14.31 -1.96
N ASP A 161 4.58 -15.25 -1.38
CA ASP A 161 4.20 -16.67 -1.31
C ASP A 161 3.59 -16.97 0.06
N LEU A 162 2.28 -17.20 0.10
CA LEU A 162 1.55 -17.43 1.34
C LEU A 162 1.80 -18.82 1.94
N ASN A 163 2.31 -19.77 1.16
CA ASN A 163 2.56 -21.13 1.63
C ASN A 163 3.78 -21.23 2.53
N TYR A 164 4.73 -20.28 2.40
CA TYR A 164 5.91 -20.22 3.26
C TYR A 164 5.54 -20.12 4.76
N TRP A 165 4.33 -19.63 5.06
CA TRP A 165 3.80 -19.57 6.42
C TRP A 165 3.02 -20.80 6.86
N MET A 166 2.47 -21.58 5.94
CA MET A 166 1.77 -22.82 6.31
C MET A 166 2.73 -23.87 6.86
N SER A 167 3.99 -23.88 6.39
CA SER A 167 5.04 -24.76 6.93
C SER A 167 5.57 -24.34 8.31
N LEU A 168 5.11 -23.21 8.85
CA LEU A 168 5.53 -22.68 10.16
C LEU A 168 4.49 -22.89 11.26
N ALA A 169 3.34 -23.51 10.94
CA ALA A 169 2.43 -24.02 11.95
C ALA A 169 3.05 -25.28 12.61
N PRO A 170 3.02 -25.39 13.96
CA PRO A 170 3.57 -26.54 14.68
C PRO A 170 2.83 -27.85 14.37
#